data_AF-A0A966J4L9-F1
#
_entry.id   AF-A0A966J4L9-F1
#
_cell.length_a   1.000
_cell.length_b   1.000
_cell.length_c   1.000
_cell.angle_alpha   90.00
_cell.angle_beta   90.00
_cell.angle_gamma   90.00
#
_symmetry.space_group_name_H-M   'P 1'
#
loop_
_entity.id
_entity.type
_entity.pdbx_description
1 polymer ?
#
loop_
_entity_poly.entity_id
_entity_poly.type
_entity_poly.pdbx_seq_one_letter_code
_entity_poly.pdbx_strand_id
1 'polypeptide(L)'
;MAHIFQADDLERKVASLFAAAGSLPAEAQQVAANLVLANLSGHDSHGVGMAPRYVDAILEGGLVPNTKVATQVDAGMLLGLDGQRGYGQ
;
A
#
# COMPACT_ATOMS: atom_id res chain seq x y z
N MET A 1 24.16 6.96 -9.68
CA MET A 1 24.26 5.82 -10.62
C MET A 1 22.92 5.11 -10.58
N ALA A 2 22.35 4.73 -11.72
CA ALA A 2 21.05 4.05 -11.74
C ALA A 2 21.24 2.54 -11.46
N HIS A 3 20.26 1.94 -10.80
CA HIS A 3 20.21 0.51 -10.51
C HIS A 3 18.96 -0.09 -11.16
N ILE A 4 19.10 -1.30 -11.70
CA ILE A 4 17.98 -2.07 -12.25
C ILE A 4 17.65 -3.19 -11.27
N PHE A 5 16.38 -3.30 -10.93
CA PHE A 5 15.86 -4.35 -10.05
C PHE A 5 14.84 -5.19 -10.84
N GLN A 6 14.82 -6.50 -10.60
CA GLN A 6 13.76 -7.37 -11.09
C GLN A 6 12.47 -7.07 -10.33
N ALA A 7 11.34 -6.99 -11.03
CA ALA A 7 10.06 -6.59 -10.44
C ALA A 7 9.64 -7.52 -9.30
N ASP A 8 9.64 -8.84 -9.54
CA ASP A 8 9.24 -9.84 -8.54
C ASP A 8 10.13 -9.80 -7.29
N ASP A 9 11.44 -9.58 -7.47
CA ASP A 9 12.39 -9.46 -6.35
C ASP A 9 12.13 -8.21 -5.52
N LEU A 10 11.82 -7.10 -6.20
CA LEU A 10 11.50 -5.83 -5.56
C LEU A 10 10.18 -5.93 -4.79
N GLU A 11 9.15 -6.52 -5.40
CA GLU A 11 7.83 -6.74 -4.79
C GLU A 11 7.94 -7.58 -3.51
N ARG A 12 8.66 -8.73 -3.55
CA ARG A 12 8.85 -9.57 -2.35
C ARG A 12 9.57 -8.84 -1.21
N LYS A 13 10.57 -8.01 -1.52
CA LYS A 13 11.29 -7.23 -0.51
C LYS A 13 10.40 -6.14 0.09
N VAL A 14 9.62 -5.44 -0.74
CA VAL A 14 8.69 -4.40 -0.29
C VAL A 14 7.53 -5.00 0.50
N ALA A 15 7.01 -6.17 0.11
CA ALA A 15 6.00 -6.89 0.90
C ALA A 15 6.55 -7.29 2.28
N SER A 16 7.80 -7.76 2.34
CA SER A 16 8.46 -8.09 3.61
C SER A 16 8.61 -6.86 4.52
N LEU A 17 8.85 -5.67 3.95
CA LEU A 17 8.88 -4.40 4.68
C LEU A 17 7.51 -4.09 5.31
N PHE A 18 6.43 -4.17 4.55
CA PHE A 18 5.08 -3.88 5.07
C PHE A 18 4.58 -4.93 6.07
N ALA A 19 4.97 -6.19 5.89
CA ALA A 19 4.73 -7.24 6.87
C ALA A 19 5.46 -6.95 8.20
N ALA A 20 6.71 -6.51 8.14
CA ALA A 20 7.47 -6.08 9.32
C ALA A 20 6.87 -4.82 9.97
N ALA A 21 6.22 -3.96 9.19
CA ALA A 21 5.48 -2.80 9.68
C ALA A 21 4.08 -3.14 10.24
N GLY A 22 3.68 -4.42 10.28
CA GLY A 22 2.46 -4.89 10.93
C GLY A 22 1.29 -5.23 9.98
N SER A 23 1.49 -5.17 8.66
CA SER A 23 0.47 -5.57 7.69
C SER A 23 0.41 -7.11 7.59
N LEU A 24 -0.79 -7.67 7.42
CA LEU A 24 -0.97 -9.10 7.15
C LEU A 24 -0.38 -9.44 5.77
N PRO A 25 0.02 -10.70 5.53
CA PRO A 25 0.72 -11.07 4.29
C PRO A 25 -0.01 -10.66 3.00
N ALA A 26 -1.34 -10.78 2.97
CA ALA A 26 -2.13 -10.39 1.81
C ALA A 26 -2.15 -8.87 1.57
N GLU A 27 -2.29 -8.07 2.64
CA GLU A 27 -2.25 -6.60 2.54
C GLU A 27 -0.86 -6.12 2.15
N ALA A 28 0.19 -6.68 2.76
CA ALA A 28 1.56 -6.37 2.43
C ALA A 28 1.89 -6.65 0.95
N GLN A 29 1.40 -7.78 0.42
CA GLN A 29 1.56 -8.12 -0.99
C GLN A 29 0.80 -7.14 -1.88
N GLN A 30 -0.45 -6.81 -1.55
CA GLN A 30 -1.29 -5.89 -2.31
C GLN A 30 -0.64 -4.50 -2.41
N VAL A 31 -0.15 -3.96 -1.30
CA VAL A 31 0.54 -2.66 -1.28
C VAL A 31 1.82 -2.73 -2.10
N ALA A 32 2.65 -3.75 -1.89
CA ALA A 32 3.90 -3.92 -2.64
C ALA A 32 3.68 -4.03 -4.16
N ALA A 33 2.71 -4.84 -4.58
CA ALA A 33 2.37 -5.05 -5.99
C ALA A 33 1.94 -3.74 -6.64
N ASN A 34 1.12 -2.93 -5.96
CA ASN A 34 0.68 -1.63 -6.47
C ASN A 34 1.86 -0.64 -6.63
N LEU A 35 2.74 -0.56 -5.63
CA LEU A 35 3.93 0.30 -5.72
C LEU A 35 4.88 -0.11 -6.84
N VAL A 36 5.14 -1.42 -7.00
CA VAL A 36 5.97 -1.91 -8.10
C VAL A 36 5.30 -1.67 -9.45
N LEU A 37 3.98 -1.85 -9.54
CA LEU A 37 3.22 -1.54 -10.75
C LEU A 37 3.33 -0.06 -11.14
N ALA A 38 3.31 0.86 -10.17
CA ALA A 38 3.51 2.28 -10.44
C ALA A 38 4.90 2.55 -11.03
N ASN A 39 5.96 1.91 -10.53
CA ASN A 39 7.30 2.01 -11.15
C ASN A 39 7.32 1.42 -12.56
N LEU A 40 6.74 0.23 -12.77
CA LEU A 40 6.66 -0.41 -14.09
C LEU A 40 5.86 0.42 -15.11
N SER A 41 4.91 1.21 -14.63
CA SER A 41 4.08 2.11 -15.44
C SER A 41 4.76 3.47 -15.71
N GLY A 42 5.97 3.70 -15.19
CA GLY A 42 6.71 4.97 -15.36
C GLY A 42 6.25 6.10 -14.41
N HIS A 43 5.48 5.77 -13.37
CA HIS A 43 4.97 6.72 -12.37
C HIS A 43 5.76 6.62 -11.06
N ASP A 44 7.08 6.84 -11.12
CA ASP A 44 8.00 6.61 -9.98
C ASP A 44 7.64 7.39 -8.70
N SER A 45 7.01 8.55 -8.82
CA SER A 45 6.54 9.35 -7.68
C SER A 45 5.49 8.65 -6.82
N HIS A 46 4.85 7.60 -7.34
CA HIS A 46 3.85 6.79 -6.64
C HIS A 46 4.35 5.35 -6.38
N GLY A 47 5.60 5.05 -6.75
CA GLY A 47 6.17 3.70 -6.66
C GLY A 47 6.82 3.39 -5.32
N VAL A 48 7.79 2.47 -5.31
CA VAL A 48 8.46 2.00 -4.09
C VAL A 48 9.12 3.09 -3.25
N GLY A 49 9.42 4.25 -3.87
CA GLY A 49 9.90 5.44 -3.16
C GLY A 49 8.92 5.99 -2.11
N MET A 50 7.64 5.62 -2.19
CA MET A 50 6.62 5.97 -1.19
C MET A 50 6.65 5.07 0.05
N ALA A 51 7.37 3.94 0.03
CA ALA A 51 7.38 3.00 1.15
C ALA A 51 7.83 3.64 2.49
N PRO A 52 8.88 4.49 2.55
CA PRO A 52 9.23 5.20 3.78
C PRO A 52 8.08 6.06 4.32
N ARG A 53 7.34 6.78 3.44
CA ARG A 53 6.22 7.62 3.85
C ARG A 53 5.07 6.81 4.46
N TYR A 54 4.79 5.63 3.92
CA TYR A 54 3.79 4.73 4.51
C TYR A 54 4.25 4.19 5.86
N VAL A 55 5.51 3.80 5.99
CA VAL A 55 6.07 3.35 7.28
C VAL A 55 5.98 4.47 8.31
N ASP A 56 6.35 5.71 7.96
CA ASP A 56 6.21 6.87 8.84
C ASP A 56 4.74 7.08 9.24
N ALA A 57 3.80 7.00 8.30
CA ALA A 57 2.37 7.15 8.59
C ALA A 57 1.84 6.07 9.54
N ILE A 58 2.35 4.84 9.45
CA ILE A 58 2.03 3.75 10.39
C ILE A 58 2.55 4.09 11.78
N LEU A 59 3.82 4.51 11.89
CA LEU A 59 4.46 4.85 13.15
C LEU A 59 3.79 6.07 13.82
N GLU A 60 3.31 7.03 13.02
CA GLU A 60 2.57 8.22 13.46
C GLU A 60 1.10 7.90 13.82
N GLY A 61 0.59 6.70 13.51
CA GLY A 61 -0.83 6.34 13.68
C GLY A 61 -1.78 7.01 12.69
N GLY A 62 -1.24 7.62 11.63
CA GLY A 62 -1.99 8.21 10.52
C GLY A 62 -2.49 7.16 9.51
N LEU A 63 -1.85 6.00 9.46
CA LEU A 63 -2.29 4.83 8.71
C LEU A 63 -2.34 3.60 9.63
N VAL A 64 -3.43 2.84 9.55
CA VAL A 64 -3.67 1.68 10.41
C VAL A 64 -3.71 0.42 9.54
N PRO A 65 -2.66 -0.42 9.57
CA PRO A 65 -2.64 -1.68 8.83
C PRO A 65 -3.80 -2.61 9.22
N ASN A 66 -4.20 -3.47 8.28
CA ASN A 66 -5.26 -4.47 8.42
C ASN A 66 -6.65 -3.88 8.65
N THR A 67 -6.83 -2.63 8.22
CA THR A 67 -8.10 -1.93 8.35
C THR A 67 -8.98 -2.21 7.15
N LYS A 68 -10.24 -2.54 7.43
CA LYS A 68 -11.25 -2.70 6.39
C LYS A 68 -12.03 -1.40 6.21
N VAL A 69 -12.46 -1.15 4.99
CA VAL A 69 -13.42 -0.09 4.71
C VAL A 69 -14.76 -0.37 5.42
N ALA A 70 -15.40 0.68 5.94
CA ALA A 70 -16.74 0.61 6.51
C ALA A 70 -17.76 1.22 5.55
N THR A 71 -18.89 0.54 5.34
CA THR A 71 -20.01 1.08 4.57
C THR A 71 -20.83 2.02 5.46
N GLN A 72 -20.91 3.29 5.06
CA GLN A 72 -21.71 4.32 5.74
C GLN A 72 -23.07 4.53 5.07
N VAL A 73 -23.11 4.43 3.74
CA VAL A 73 -24.34 4.57 2.94
C VAL A 73 -24.35 3.47 1.88
N ASP A 74 -25.48 2.79 1.74
CA ASP A 74 -25.77 1.88 0.64
C ASP A 74 -27.19 2.19 0.14
N ALA A 75 -27.27 2.84 -1.02
CA ALA A 75 -28.51 3.40 -1.57
C ALA A 75 -28.60 3.19 -3.09
N GLY A 76 -28.73 1.92 -3.49
CA GLY A 76 -28.92 1.55 -4.90
C GLY A 76 -27.63 1.72 -5.70
N MET A 77 -27.55 2.80 -6.50
CA MET A 77 -26.37 3.08 -7.33
C MET A 77 -25.28 3.89 -6.61
N LEU A 78 -25.44 4.13 -5.30
CA LEU A 78 -24.55 4.96 -4.50
C LEU A 78 -24.06 4.20 -3.26
N LEU A 79 -22.72 4.16 -3.09
CA LEU A 79 -22.04 3.66 -1.90
C LEU A 79 -21.22 4.79 -1.26
N GLY A 80 -21.46 5.03 0.02
CA GLY A 80 -20.62 5.88 0.87
C GLY A 80 -19.72 5.00 1.72
N LEU A 81 -18.40 5.14 1.55
CA LEU A 81 -17.40 4.31 2.21
C LEU A 81 -16.49 5.17 3.08
N ASP A 82 -16.18 4.68 4.28
CA ASP A 82 -15.17 5.23 5.18
C ASP A 82 -13.94 4.31 5.19
N GLY A 83 -12.80 4.82 4.72
CA GLY A 83 -11.55 4.07 4.65
C GLY A 83 -10.93 3.76 6.01
N GLN A 84 -11.42 4.37 7.10
CA GLN A 84 -10.95 4.12 8.47
C GLN A 84 -9.44 4.23 8.67
N ARG A 85 -8.76 5.06 7.85
CA ARG A 85 -7.30 5.21 7.83
C ARG A 85 -6.52 3.94 7.40
N GLY A 86 -7.18 3.02 6.71
CA GLY A 86 -6.49 1.93 6.02
C GLY A 86 -5.69 2.39 4.81
N TYR A 87 -5.00 1.44 4.18
CA TYR A 87 -4.41 1.66 2.87
C TYR A 87 -5.48 2.01 1.81
N GLY A 88 -5.06 2.71 0.77
CA GLY A 88 -5.92 3.01 -0.38
C GLY A 88 -5.89 1.93 -1.47
N GLN A 89 -4.87 1.06 -1.44
CA GLN A 89 -4.68 -0.10 -2.32
C GLN A 89 -5.67 -1.22 -2.03
#